data_AF-A0A5C3Q068-F1
#
_entry.id   AF-A0A5C3Q068-F1
#
_cell.length_a   1.000
_cell.length_b   1.000
_cell.length_c   1.000
_cell.angle_alpha   90.00
_cell.angle_beta   90.00
_cell.angle_gamma   90.00
#
_symmetry.space_group_name_H-M   'P 1'
#
loop_
_entity.id
_entity.type
_entity.pdbx_description
1 polymer ?
#
loop_
_entity_poly.entity_id
_entity_poly.type
_entity_poly.pdbx_seq_one_letter_code
_entity_poly.pdbx_strand_id
1 'polypeptide(L)'
;MATGTIPSMTGTVKTTVFELAPPRNGFGENAFVDSHGEALKPAERALYSRDRPARERFRWGFNPEKDPRVGSLLRWVAAMSGGLATMGLERFLETRQRGALIANADFRVPSVAGTTLQPAFDWITLPELQSTLDSTLQSSVTLYDPAFQVIIFVFLLSPSGNSMAVWRRKLNVPDAVRDANLHEILAVKAELKRSYPVYVDE
;
A
#
# COMPACT_ATOMS: atom_id res chain seq x y z
N MET A 1 22.28 -6.45 54.85
CA MET A 1 21.69 -7.70 54.31
C MET A 1 20.18 -7.54 54.38
N ALA A 2 19.56 -7.06 53.31
CA ALA A 2 18.11 -7.03 53.12
C ALA A 2 17.85 -7.24 51.62
N THR A 3 17.31 -8.41 51.29
CA THR A 3 17.10 -8.92 49.94
C THR A 3 15.90 -8.23 49.31
N GLY A 4 16.13 -7.42 48.28
CA GLY A 4 15.08 -6.86 47.45
C GLY A 4 14.63 -7.86 46.39
N THR A 5 13.34 -8.19 46.37
CA THR A 5 12.71 -8.94 45.28
C THR A 5 11.91 -7.96 44.43
N ILE A 6 12.43 -7.64 43.25
CA ILE A 6 11.74 -6.84 42.24
C ILE A 6 10.72 -7.76 41.54
N PRO A 7 9.43 -7.39 41.44
CA PRO A 7 8.48 -8.17 40.66
C PRO A 7 8.81 -8.06 39.16
N SER A 8 9.05 -9.21 38.54
CA SER A 8 9.25 -9.38 37.11
C SER A 8 7.99 -8.95 36.35
N MET A 9 8.04 -7.79 35.70
CA MET A 9 7.06 -7.40 34.69
C MET A 9 7.38 -8.09 33.37
N THR A 10 7.05 -9.38 33.26
CA THR A 10 6.90 -10.02 31.95
C THR A 10 5.59 -9.56 31.35
N GLY A 11 5.62 -8.37 30.73
CA GLY A 11 4.62 -7.97 29.76
C GLY A 11 4.76 -8.89 28.55
N THR A 12 3.86 -9.87 28.44
CA THR A 12 3.71 -10.69 27.25
C THR A 12 3.40 -9.76 26.08
N VAL A 13 4.38 -9.53 25.21
CA VAL A 13 4.15 -8.89 23.92
C VAL A 13 3.11 -9.76 23.21
N LYS A 14 1.90 -9.23 23.05
CA LYS A 14 0.83 -9.88 22.30
C LYS A 14 1.38 -10.17 20.91
N THR A 15 1.61 -11.44 20.61
CA THR A 15 1.88 -11.93 19.27
C THR A 15 0.72 -11.49 18.39
N THR A 16 0.91 -10.41 17.65
CA THR A 16 -0.01 -9.96 16.60
C THR A 16 -0.29 -11.14 15.70
N VAL A 17 -1.56 -11.49 15.53
CA VAL A 17 -1.98 -12.53 14.59
C VAL A 17 -1.47 -12.12 13.21
N PHE A 18 -0.41 -12.80 12.76
CA PHE A 18 0.33 -12.46 11.53
C PHE A 18 -0.41 -12.89 10.26
N GLU A 19 -1.46 -13.69 10.41
CA GLU A 19 -2.24 -14.23 9.32
C GLU A 19 -3.53 -13.44 9.12
N LEU A 20 -3.56 -12.65 8.05
CA LEU A 20 -4.78 -12.05 7.53
C LEU A 20 -5.61 -13.16 6.88
N ALA A 21 -6.73 -13.51 7.52
CA ALA A 21 -7.74 -14.34 6.88
C ALA A 21 -8.32 -13.58 5.68
N PRO A 22 -8.29 -14.15 4.46
CA PRO A 22 -9.08 -13.60 3.36
C PRO A 22 -10.56 -13.64 3.75
N PRO A 23 -11.36 -12.61 3.44
CA PRO A 23 -12.77 -12.64 3.74
C PRO A 23 -13.47 -13.79 3.01
N ARG A 24 -14.43 -14.44 3.68
CA ARG A 24 -15.07 -15.67 3.19
C ARG A 24 -15.94 -15.48 1.93
N ASN A 25 -16.40 -14.26 1.65
CA ASN A 25 -17.25 -13.96 0.49
C ASN A 25 -16.72 -12.71 -0.24
N GLY A 26 -16.05 -12.92 -1.38
CA GLY A 26 -15.31 -11.91 -2.13
C GLY A 26 -16.10 -10.72 -2.71
N PHE A 27 -17.35 -10.49 -2.32
CA PHE A 27 -18.18 -9.39 -2.85
C PHE A 27 -19.20 -8.78 -1.86
N GLY A 28 -19.19 -9.13 -0.56
CA GLY A 28 -20.33 -8.83 0.33
C GLY A 28 -20.14 -7.76 1.41
N GLU A 29 -19.09 -7.85 2.23
CA GLU A 29 -19.04 -7.12 3.51
C GLU A 29 -17.61 -6.73 3.93
N ASN A 30 -16.75 -6.32 2.99
CA ASN A 30 -15.44 -5.76 3.33
C ASN A 30 -15.25 -4.47 2.57
N ALA A 31 -15.75 -3.38 3.14
CA ALA A 31 -15.30 -2.06 2.74
C ALA A 31 -13.78 -2.02 2.96
N PHE A 32 -13.02 -1.86 1.88
CA PHE A 32 -11.59 -1.58 1.99
C PHE A 32 -11.40 -0.34 2.85
N VAL A 33 -10.41 -0.36 3.75
CA VAL A 33 -10.18 0.77 4.64
C VAL A 33 -9.12 1.68 4.07
N ASP A 34 -9.50 2.94 3.90
CA ASP A 34 -8.60 4.06 3.76
C ASP A 34 -8.18 4.49 5.17
N SER A 35 -6.88 4.53 5.46
CA SER A 35 -6.39 5.01 6.75
C SER A 35 -6.27 6.52 6.81
N HIS A 36 -6.57 7.22 5.70
CA HIS A 36 -6.39 8.65 5.53
C HIS A 36 -4.95 9.08 5.83
N GLY A 37 -3.99 8.25 5.43
CA GLY A 37 -2.55 8.47 5.59
C GLY A 37 -1.98 8.06 6.96
N GLU A 38 -2.80 7.66 7.94
CA GLU A 38 -2.31 7.21 9.25
C GLU A 38 -1.34 6.02 9.12
N ALA A 39 -1.57 5.11 8.17
CA ALA A 39 -0.69 3.98 7.91
C ALA A 39 0.69 4.38 7.34
N LEU A 40 0.79 5.58 6.76
CA LEU A 40 1.99 6.12 6.11
C LEU A 40 2.82 7.00 7.03
N LYS A 41 2.23 7.61 8.07
CA LYS A 41 2.92 8.52 9.00
C LYS A 41 4.27 7.99 9.51
N PRO A 42 4.40 6.74 9.98
CA PRO A 42 5.68 6.23 10.46
C PRO A 42 6.76 6.19 9.36
N ALA A 43 6.34 6.11 8.10
CA ALA A 43 7.19 5.97 6.93
C ALA A 43 7.55 7.31 6.26
N GLU A 44 7.01 8.45 6.69
CA GLU A 44 7.23 9.76 6.07
C GLU A 44 8.72 10.06 5.82
N ARG A 45 9.57 9.82 6.82
CA ARG A 45 11.01 10.01 6.69
C ARG A 45 11.64 9.10 5.64
N ALA A 46 11.25 7.83 5.59
CA ALA A 46 11.73 6.92 4.55
C ALA A 46 11.18 7.29 3.16
N LEU A 47 9.95 7.81 3.07
CA LEU A 47 9.32 8.21 1.80
C LEU A 47 9.91 9.49 1.22
N TYR A 48 10.15 10.51 2.07
CA TYR A 48 10.30 11.89 1.61
C TYR A 48 11.58 12.60 2.11
N SER A 49 12.39 11.98 2.96
CA SER A 49 13.65 12.61 3.41
C SER A 49 14.55 12.96 2.22
N ARG A 50 15.14 14.16 2.28
CA ARG A 50 16.13 14.67 1.32
C ARG A 50 17.57 14.47 1.80
N ASP A 51 17.76 14.11 3.06
CA ASP A 51 19.10 13.93 3.65
C ASP A 51 19.79 12.68 3.13
N ARG A 52 19.03 11.76 2.53
CA ARG A 52 19.52 10.50 1.97
C ARG A 52 18.90 10.22 0.62
N PRO A 53 19.69 9.73 -0.35
CA PRO A 53 19.18 9.44 -1.68
C PRO A 53 18.14 8.30 -1.64
N ALA A 54 17.19 8.32 -2.57
CA ALA A 54 16.09 7.36 -2.65
C ALA A 54 16.58 5.91 -2.69
N ARG A 55 17.67 5.65 -3.42
CA ARG A 55 18.31 4.31 -3.52
C ARG A 55 18.72 3.70 -2.17
N GLU A 56 18.92 4.54 -1.16
CA GLU A 56 19.27 4.11 0.20
C GLU A 56 18.07 3.94 1.11
N ARG A 57 16.96 4.64 0.80
CA ARG A 57 15.71 4.61 1.55
C ARG A 57 14.78 3.48 1.09
N PHE A 58 14.77 3.18 -0.20
CA PHE A 58 13.92 2.15 -0.80
C PHE A 58 14.73 0.91 -1.16
N ARG A 59 14.28 -0.25 -0.66
CA ARG A 59 14.88 -1.54 -0.96
C ARG A 59 13.88 -2.42 -1.70
N TRP A 60 14.25 -2.76 -2.93
CA TRP A 60 13.45 -3.59 -3.83
C TRP A 60 13.98 -5.02 -3.88
N GLY A 61 13.14 -5.96 -4.31
CA GLY A 61 13.57 -7.32 -4.62
C GLY A 61 13.76 -8.27 -3.43
N PHE A 62 13.35 -7.87 -2.22
CA PHE A 62 13.33 -8.80 -1.09
C PHE A 62 12.30 -9.93 -1.31
N ASN A 63 12.64 -11.14 -0.86
CA ASN A 63 11.72 -12.27 -0.89
C ASN A 63 10.57 -12.01 0.12
N PRO A 64 9.31 -11.91 -0.33
CA PRO A 64 8.17 -11.62 0.54
C PRO A 64 7.87 -12.70 1.59
N GLU A 65 8.29 -13.95 1.37
CA GLU A 65 8.05 -15.05 2.31
C GLU A 65 9.00 -15.04 3.51
N LYS A 66 9.99 -14.15 3.53
CA LYS A 66 10.91 -14.00 4.67
C LYS A 66 10.30 -13.24 5.85
N ASP A 67 9.25 -12.45 5.62
CA ASP A 67 8.51 -11.76 6.69
C ASP A 67 7.03 -12.15 6.61
N PRO A 68 6.46 -12.78 7.65
CA PRO A 68 5.09 -13.28 7.62
C PRO A 68 4.05 -12.17 7.44
N ARG A 69 4.33 -10.93 7.90
CA ARG A 69 3.42 -9.79 7.72
C ARG A 69 3.26 -9.43 6.25
N VAL A 70 4.37 -9.47 5.52
CA VAL A 70 4.42 -9.16 4.09
C VAL A 70 3.81 -10.29 3.27
N GLY A 71 4.24 -11.53 3.52
CA GLY A 71 3.71 -12.71 2.83
C GLY A 71 2.20 -12.83 3.01
N SER A 72 1.69 -12.66 4.24
CA SER A 72 0.26 -12.68 4.52
C SER A 72 -0.50 -11.55 3.81
N LEU A 73 -0.01 -10.31 3.85
CA LEU A 73 -0.66 -9.19 3.16
C LEU A 73 -0.68 -9.38 1.65
N LEU A 74 0.39 -9.89 1.04
CA LEU A 74 0.41 -10.15 -0.40
C LEU A 74 -0.55 -11.27 -0.82
N ARG A 75 -0.71 -12.31 0.00
CA ARG A 75 -1.75 -13.33 -0.22
C ARG A 75 -3.15 -12.75 -0.10
N TRP A 76 -3.37 -11.88 0.88
CA TRP A 76 -4.63 -11.15 1.03
C TRP A 76 -4.93 -10.27 -0.18
N VAL A 77 -3.95 -9.50 -0.66
CA VAL A 77 -4.06 -8.69 -1.88
C VAL A 77 -4.39 -9.54 -3.11
N ALA A 78 -3.80 -10.73 -3.22
CA ALA A 78 -4.13 -11.65 -4.32
C ALA A 78 -5.59 -12.14 -4.23
N ALA A 79 -6.04 -12.54 -3.03
CA ALA A 79 -7.40 -12.99 -2.80
C ALA A 79 -8.46 -11.89 -3.03
N MET A 80 -8.11 -10.63 -2.72
CA MET A 80 -8.99 -9.46 -2.86
C MET A 80 -8.73 -8.64 -4.13
N SER A 81 -8.00 -9.21 -5.10
CA SER A 81 -7.49 -8.50 -6.26
C SER A 81 -8.57 -7.78 -7.07
N GLY A 82 -9.71 -8.42 -7.31
CA GLY A 82 -10.83 -7.82 -8.05
C GLY A 82 -11.37 -6.56 -7.37
N GLY A 83 -11.68 -6.63 -6.07
CA GLY A 83 -12.19 -5.49 -5.33
C GLY A 83 -11.17 -4.37 -5.16
N LEU A 84 -9.89 -4.70 -4.92
CA LEU A 84 -8.82 -3.69 -4.84
C LEU A 84 -8.59 -2.99 -6.18
N ALA A 85 -8.71 -3.72 -7.29
CA ALA A 85 -8.63 -3.13 -8.62
C ALA A 85 -9.82 -2.23 -8.94
N THR A 86 -11.03 -2.60 -8.51
CA THR A 86 -12.22 -1.74 -8.57
C THR A 86 -11.98 -0.44 -7.80
N MET A 87 -11.57 -0.54 -6.52
CA MET A 87 -11.28 0.63 -5.69
C MET A 87 -10.20 1.52 -6.30
N GLY A 88 -9.14 0.94 -6.86
CA GLY A 88 -8.10 1.73 -7.52
C GLY A 88 -8.57 2.44 -8.78
N LEU A 89 -9.50 1.85 -9.56
CA LEU A 89 -10.13 2.53 -10.68
C LEU A 89 -11.02 3.69 -10.19
N GLU A 90 -11.84 3.46 -9.18
CA GLU A 90 -12.69 4.49 -8.57
C GLU A 90 -11.85 5.69 -8.12
N ARG A 91 -10.76 5.45 -7.37
CA ARG A 91 -9.82 6.51 -6.98
C ARG A 91 -9.18 7.23 -8.16
N PHE A 92 -8.84 6.52 -9.23
CA PHE A 92 -8.33 7.14 -10.46
C PHE A 92 -9.37 8.08 -11.11
N LEU A 93 -10.64 7.67 -11.18
CA LEU A 93 -11.73 8.47 -11.74
C LEU A 93 -12.04 9.69 -10.85
N GLU A 94 -12.14 9.49 -9.54
CA GLU A 94 -12.38 10.54 -8.55
C GLU A 94 -11.29 11.61 -8.56
N THR A 95 -10.03 11.19 -8.52
CA THR A 95 -8.89 12.12 -8.44
C THR A 95 -8.48 12.68 -9.80
N ARG A 96 -8.91 12.03 -10.89
CA ARG A 96 -8.48 12.28 -12.28
C ARG A 96 -6.96 12.26 -12.46
N GLN A 97 -6.27 11.53 -11.59
CA GLN A 97 -4.82 11.49 -11.53
C GLN A 97 -4.32 10.06 -11.47
N ARG A 98 -3.22 9.80 -12.17
CA ARG A 98 -2.48 8.53 -12.02
C ARG A 98 -2.00 8.41 -10.57
N GLY A 99 -2.03 7.20 -10.04
CA GLY A 99 -1.62 6.92 -8.67
C GLY A 99 -1.45 5.42 -8.44
N ALA A 100 -1.44 5.03 -7.18
CA ALA A 100 -1.40 3.63 -6.79
C ALA A 100 -2.07 3.48 -5.42
N LEU A 101 -2.45 2.25 -5.10
CA LEU A 101 -2.73 1.90 -3.72
C LEU A 101 -1.42 1.64 -2.99
N ILE A 102 -1.34 2.05 -1.74
CA ILE A 102 -0.20 1.79 -0.87
C ILE A 102 -0.66 1.22 0.48
N ALA A 103 0.04 0.19 0.95
CA ALA A 103 -0.29 -0.50 2.18
C ALA A 103 0.97 -0.77 3.02
N ASN A 104 0.86 -0.48 4.32
CA ASN A 104 1.87 -0.79 5.30
C ASN A 104 1.66 -2.22 5.84
N ALA A 105 2.63 -3.10 5.61
CA ALA A 105 2.56 -4.50 6.07
C ALA A 105 2.45 -4.63 7.59
N ASP A 106 2.85 -3.62 8.36
CA ASP A 106 2.81 -3.61 9.82
C ASP A 106 1.60 -2.88 10.41
N PHE A 107 0.81 -2.19 9.58
CA PHE A 107 -0.36 -1.45 10.03
C PHE A 107 -1.63 -2.28 9.93
N ARG A 108 -2.44 -2.28 10.99
CA ARG A 108 -3.78 -2.88 10.98
C ARG A 108 -4.75 -1.89 11.60
N VAL A 109 -5.91 -1.75 10.96
CA VAL A 109 -7.00 -0.95 11.51
C VAL A 109 -7.56 -1.70 12.71
N PRO A 110 -7.69 -1.06 13.89
CA PRO A 110 -8.26 -1.72 15.07
C PRO A 110 -9.64 -2.29 14.76
N SER A 111 -9.88 -3.53 15.18
CA SER A 111 -11.21 -4.11 15.17
C SER A 111 -12.12 -3.29 16.08
N VAL A 112 -13.22 -2.78 15.53
CA VAL A 112 -14.34 -2.26 16.33
C VAL A 112 -15.27 -3.45 16.54
N ALA A 113 -15.83 -3.59 17.75
CA ALA A 113 -16.57 -4.79 18.21
C ALA A 113 -17.38 -5.49 17.08
N GLY A 114 -16.87 -6.65 16.62
CA GLY A 114 -17.47 -7.47 15.56
C GLY A 114 -16.74 -7.47 14.21
N THR A 115 -15.76 -6.58 13.97
CA THR A 115 -15.00 -6.56 12.71
C THR A 115 -13.69 -7.34 12.80
N THR A 116 -13.23 -7.94 11.70
CA THR A 116 -11.92 -8.60 11.66
C THR A 116 -10.82 -7.56 11.44
N LEU A 117 -9.64 -7.77 12.04
CA LEU A 117 -8.44 -6.96 11.74
C LEU A 117 -8.20 -6.95 10.23
N GLN A 118 -8.12 -5.77 9.63
CA GLN A 118 -7.90 -5.61 8.20
C GLN A 118 -6.74 -4.66 7.89
N PRO A 119 -6.03 -4.89 6.77
CA PRO A 119 -5.07 -3.93 6.26
C PRO A 119 -5.78 -2.65 5.80
N ALA A 120 -5.02 -1.56 5.74
CA ALA A 120 -5.44 -0.33 5.10
C ALA A 120 -4.74 -0.15 3.75
N PHE A 121 -5.44 0.46 2.80
CA PHE A 121 -4.94 0.81 1.48
C PHE A 121 -5.25 2.27 1.22
N ASP A 122 -4.23 3.12 1.30
CA ASP A 122 -4.35 4.52 0.96
C ASP A 122 -4.09 4.71 -0.54
N TRP A 123 -4.67 5.74 -1.13
CA TRP A 123 -4.33 6.16 -2.49
C TRP A 123 -3.16 7.14 -2.45
N ILE A 124 -2.09 6.85 -3.19
CA ILE A 124 -0.96 7.76 -3.37
C ILE A 124 -0.90 8.22 -4.82
N THR A 125 -0.94 9.52 -5.02
CA THR A 125 -0.96 10.14 -6.35
C THR A 125 0.43 10.18 -6.99
N LEU A 126 0.49 10.33 -8.30
CA LEU A 126 1.76 10.46 -9.02
C LEU A 126 2.61 11.65 -8.54
N PRO A 127 2.07 12.86 -8.26
CA PRO A 127 2.85 13.93 -7.66
C PRO A 127 3.50 13.56 -6.32
N GLU A 128 2.78 12.85 -5.45
CA GLU A 128 3.32 12.35 -4.18
C GLU A 128 4.42 11.31 -4.43
N LEU A 129 4.22 10.37 -5.35
CA LEU A 129 5.26 9.42 -5.74
C LEU A 129 6.49 10.11 -6.33
N GLN A 130 6.32 11.15 -7.14
CA GLN A 130 7.42 11.95 -7.69
C GLN A 130 8.22 12.64 -6.59
N SER A 131 7.56 13.08 -5.52
CA SER A 131 8.23 13.67 -4.38
C SER A 131 9.14 12.67 -3.62
N THR A 132 8.94 11.35 -3.78
CA THR A 132 9.82 10.35 -3.17
C THR A 132 11.21 10.24 -3.81
N LEU A 133 11.34 10.70 -5.06
CA LEU A 133 12.52 10.54 -5.93
C LEU A 133 12.92 9.09 -6.24
N ASP A 134 12.12 8.09 -5.85
CA ASP A 134 12.37 6.70 -6.27
C ASP A 134 11.86 6.48 -7.69
N SER A 135 12.77 6.14 -8.60
CA SER A 135 12.45 5.93 -10.01
C SER A 135 11.52 4.74 -10.24
N THR A 136 11.57 3.72 -9.38
CA THR A 136 10.76 2.51 -9.52
C THR A 136 9.31 2.77 -9.12
N LEU A 137 9.06 3.48 -8.02
CA LEU A 137 7.72 3.95 -7.62
C LEU A 137 7.07 4.78 -8.73
N GLN A 138 7.79 5.78 -9.24
CA GLN A 138 7.29 6.68 -10.28
C GLN A 138 7.02 5.95 -11.59
N SER A 139 8.01 5.21 -12.09
CA SER A 139 7.90 4.51 -13.39
C SER A 139 6.83 3.41 -13.35
N SER A 140 6.61 2.80 -12.17
CA SER A 140 5.53 1.84 -12.00
C SER A 140 4.16 2.45 -12.28
N VAL A 141 4.00 3.77 -12.09
CA VAL A 141 2.73 4.47 -12.25
C VAL A 141 2.57 5.21 -13.58
N THR A 142 3.68 5.65 -14.17
CA THR A 142 3.66 6.37 -15.45
C THR A 142 3.47 5.46 -16.66
N LEU A 143 3.82 4.17 -16.55
CA LEU A 143 3.89 3.25 -17.70
C LEU A 143 2.65 2.37 -17.94
N TYR A 144 1.70 2.31 -17.01
CA TYR A 144 0.50 1.45 -17.16
C TYR A 144 -0.72 2.23 -17.66
N ASP A 145 -1.78 1.53 -18.09
CA ASP A 145 -3.08 2.15 -18.35
C ASP A 145 -3.99 2.01 -17.11
N PRO A 146 -4.34 3.12 -16.43
CA PRO A 146 -5.14 3.06 -15.21
C PRO A 146 -6.57 2.60 -15.38
N ALA A 147 -7.06 2.50 -16.63
CA ALA A 147 -8.33 1.84 -16.89
C ALA A 147 -8.24 0.31 -16.82
N PHE A 148 -7.06 -0.28 -17.01
CA PHE A 148 -6.88 -1.74 -17.15
C PHE A 148 -6.13 -2.37 -16.01
N GLN A 149 -5.23 -1.61 -15.37
CA GLN A 149 -4.41 -2.10 -14.28
C GLN A 149 -4.46 -1.13 -13.12
N VAL A 150 -4.34 -1.65 -11.91
CA VAL A 150 -4.09 -0.88 -10.69
C VAL A 150 -2.79 -1.37 -10.08
N ILE A 151 -1.94 -0.44 -9.66
CA ILE A 151 -0.70 -0.74 -8.96
C ILE A 151 -0.96 -0.74 -7.46
N ILE A 152 -0.45 -1.75 -6.77
CA ILE A 152 -0.37 -1.78 -5.32
C ILE A 152 1.07 -1.85 -4.89
N PHE A 153 1.46 -0.94 -4.01
CA PHE A 153 2.69 -1.01 -3.25
C PHE A 153 2.40 -1.54 -1.85
N VAL A 154 3.06 -2.63 -1.48
CA VAL A 154 3.15 -3.07 -0.10
C VAL A 154 4.52 -2.69 0.40
N PHE A 155 4.63 -2.08 1.57
CA PHE A 155 5.92 -1.78 2.16
C PHE A 155 6.04 -2.31 3.59
N LEU A 156 7.27 -2.52 4.02
CA LEU A 156 7.62 -2.80 5.40
C LEU A 156 8.74 -1.88 5.82
N LEU A 157 8.47 -1.08 6.84
CA LEU A 157 9.43 -0.11 7.37
C LEU A 157 10.51 -0.83 8.20
N SER A 158 11.77 -0.39 8.05
CA SER A 158 12.83 -0.84 8.96
C SER A 158 12.58 -0.35 10.38
N PRO A 159 13.12 -1.01 11.43
CA PRO A 159 12.93 -0.58 12.81
C PRO A 159 13.37 0.86 13.08
N SER A 160 14.38 1.35 12.35
CA SER A 160 14.86 2.73 12.47
C SER A 160 13.94 3.78 11.85
N GLY A 161 13.01 3.38 10.96
CA GLY A 161 12.17 4.28 10.17
C GLY A 161 12.88 5.06 9.06
N ASN A 162 14.16 4.75 8.78
CA ASN A 162 14.97 5.48 7.79
C ASN A 162 14.94 4.85 6.39
N SER A 163 14.49 3.61 6.28
CA SER A 163 14.39 2.87 5.03
C SER A 163 13.25 1.87 5.10
N MET A 164 12.80 1.41 3.94
CA MET A 164 11.74 0.41 3.80
C MET A 164 12.05 -0.59 2.70
N ALA A 165 11.53 -1.80 2.88
CA ALA A 165 11.37 -2.77 1.80
C ALA A 165 10.04 -2.51 1.09
N VAL A 166 10.02 -2.59 -0.25
CA VAL A 166 8.81 -2.37 -1.05
C VAL A 166 8.59 -3.51 -2.03
N TRP A 167 7.33 -3.90 -2.18
CA TRP A 167 6.84 -4.88 -3.14
C TRP A 167 5.76 -4.25 -4.00
N ARG A 168 5.78 -4.59 -5.29
CA ARG A 168 4.78 -4.13 -6.26
C ARG A 168 3.91 -5.30 -6.71
N ARG A 169 2.61 -5.06 -6.80
CA ARG A 169 1.65 -5.92 -7.51
C ARG A 169 0.88 -5.11 -8.55
N LYS A 170 0.56 -5.77 -9.66
CA LYS A 170 -0.33 -5.25 -10.70
C LYS A 170 -1.61 -6.05 -10.62
N LEU A 171 -2.74 -5.38 -10.45
CA LEU A 171 -4.06 -6.00 -10.43
C LEU A 171 -4.79 -5.61 -11.70
N ASN A 172 -5.44 -6.58 -12.34
CA ASN A 172 -6.25 -6.29 -13.51
C ASN A 172 -7.62 -5.79 -13.06
N VAL A 173 -8.09 -4.71 -13.67
CA VAL A 173 -9.44 -4.19 -13.41
C VAL A 173 -10.47 -5.11 -14.09
N PRO A 174 -11.47 -5.62 -13.35
CA PRO A 174 -12.48 -6.49 -13.93
C PRO A 174 -13.23 -5.85 -15.10
N ASP A 175 -13.47 -6.61 -16.16
CA ASP A 175 -14.10 -6.13 -17.41
C ASP A 175 -15.46 -5.46 -17.15
N ALA A 176 -16.31 -6.09 -16.34
CA ALA A 176 -17.62 -5.54 -15.98
C ALA A 176 -17.54 -4.14 -15.35
N VAL A 177 -16.50 -3.87 -14.55
CA VAL A 177 -16.28 -2.55 -13.94
C VAL A 177 -15.78 -1.55 -14.98
N ARG A 178 -14.91 -1.97 -15.91
CA ARG A 178 -14.44 -1.12 -17.01
C ARG A 178 -15.60 -0.74 -17.94
N ASP A 179 -16.46 -1.71 -18.27
CA ASP A 179 -17.60 -1.50 -19.16
C ASP A 179 -18.63 -0.57 -18.52
N ALA A 180 -18.91 -0.74 -17.22
CA ALA A 180 -19.83 0.13 -16.48
C ALA A 180 -19.35 1.59 -16.41
N ASN A 181 -18.04 1.83 -16.43
CA ASN A 181 -17.44 3.16 -16.31
C ASN A 181 -16.83 3.68 -17.62
N LEU A 182 -17.13 3.06 -18.77
CA LEU A 182 -16.44 3.31 -20.04
C LEU A 182 -16.41 4.79 -20.44
N HIS A 183 -17.54 5.48 -20.34
CA HIS A 183 -17.65 6.88 -20.73
C HIS A 183 -16.77 7.79 -19.86
N GLU A 184 -16.78 7.58 -18.55
CA GLU A 184 -15.97 8.36 -17.61
C GLU A 184 -14.48 8.08 -17.78
N ILE A 185 -14.12 6.80 -17.96
CA ILE A 185 -12.74 6.39 -18.27
C ILE A 185 -12.23 7.13 -19.50
N LEU A 186 -13.00 7.18 -20.59
CA LEU A 186 -12.60 7.86 -21.82
C LEU A 186 -12.43 9.37 -21.59
N ALA A 187 -13.34 10.00 -20.84
CA ALA A 187 -13.27 11.41 -20.52
C ALA A 187 -12.02 11.74 -19.69
N VAL A 188 -11.78 11.04 -18.58
CA VAL A 188 -10.62 11.28 -17.71
C VAL A 188 -9.31 10.97 -18.44
N LYS A 189 -9.25 9.91 -19.26
CA LYS A 189 -8.05 9.60 -20.04
C LYS A 189 -7.70 10.66 -21.07
N ALA A 190 -8.69 11.35 -21.63
CA ALA A 190 -8.44 12.46 -22.55
C ALA A 190 -7.78 13.67 -21.87
N GLU A 191 -7.98 13.83 -20.55
CA GLU A 191 -7.37 14.89 -19.73
C GLU A 191 -5.94 14.56 -19.27
N LEU A 192 -5.49 13.30 -19.40
CA LEU A 192 -4.16 12.88 -18.93
C LEU A 192 -3.04 13.45 -19.80
N LYS A 193 -1.89 13.72 -19.15
CA LYS A 193 -0.67 14.11 -19.86
C LYS A 193 -0.17 12.95 -20.71
N ARG A 194 0.40 13.27 -21.88
CA ARG A 194 0.99 12.28 -22.80
C ARG A 194 2.24 11.60 -22.22
N SER A 195 3.00 12.34 -21.42
CA SER A 195 4.19 11.84 -20.74
C SER A 195 4.30 12.44 -19.34
N TYR A 196 4.97 11.69 -18.48
CA TYR A 196 5.20 12.08 -17.09
C TYR A 196 6.70 11.95 -16.80
N PRO A 197 7.36 13.03 -16.34
CA PRO A 197 8.78 12.97 -15.99
C PRO A 197 9.00 12.05 -14.79
N VAL A 198 10.18 11.45 -14.74
CA VAL A 198 10.68 10.70 -13.57
C VAL A 198 11.80 11.54 -12.96
N TYR A 199 11.68 11.84 -11.67
CA TYR A 199 12.65 12.63 -10.91
C TYR A 199 13.47 11.69 -10.02
N VAL A 200 14.78 11.88 -9.99
CA VAL A 200 15.71 11.08 -9.18
C VAL A 200 16.68 12.00 -8.45
N ASP A 201 17.13 11.59 -7.27
CA ASP A 201 18.30 12.17 -6.61
C ASP A 201 19.57 11.43 -7.11
N GLU A 202 20.53 12.19 -7.65
CA GLU A 202 21.86 11.68 -8.02
C GLU A 202 22.79 11.55 -6.81
#